data_AF-A0A139PET4-F1
#
_entry.id   AF-A0A139PET4-F1
#
_cell.length_a   1.000
_cell.length_b   1.000
_cell.length_c   1.000
_cell.angle_alpha   90.00
_cell.angle_beta   90.00
_cell.angle_gamma   90.00
#
_symmetry.space_group_name_H-M   'P 1'
#
loop_
_entity.id
_entity.type
_entity.pdbx_description
1 polymer ?
#
loop_
_entity_poly.entity_id
_entity_poly.type
_entity_poly.pdbx_seq_one_letter_code
_entity_poly.pdbx_strand_id
1 'polypeptide(L)'
;MVLGFDPAFRTGAKLAVVDATGKMLTTQVIYPVKPASARQIEEAKKDLADLIAQYGVEIIAIGNGTASRESEAFVAEVLKDFPEVSYVIVNESGASVYSASELARQEFPGLTVEKRSAISIARRLQDPLAELVKIDPKSIGVGQYQHDVSQKKLSESLDFVVDTVVNQVGVNINTASPALLSRVAGLNKTISENIVKYREEEGKITSRAQIKKVPRLGAKAFEQAAGFLRIPESNNILDNTGVHPENYAAVKELFKRLDIKDLNEEAQSKLKFLSVKEMAQELDLGPETLKDIISDLLKPGRDFRDSFDAPVLRQDVLDIKDLKVGQKLEGVVRNVVDFGAFVDIGIHEDGLIHISHMSRKFIKHPSQVVSVGDLVTVWVNKIDTEREKVNLSLLAPDESN
;
A
#
# COMPACT_ATOMS: atom_id res chain seq x y z
N MET A 1 -11.77 3.14 12.75
CA MET A 1 -10.48 2.49 13.11
C MET A 1 -10.23 1.27 12.22
N VAL A 2 -9.01 0.71 12.21
CA VAL A 2 -8.71 -0.51 11.43
C VAL A 2 -8.40 -1.69 12.36
N LEU A 3 -8.99 -2.85 12.08
CA LEU A 3 -8.64 -4.11 12.74
C LEU A 3 -7.83 -4.99 11.77
N GLY A 4 -6.62 -5.36 12.15
CA GLY A 4 -5.84 -6.38 11.45
C GLY A 4 -6.20 -7.77 11.94
N PHE A 5 -6.46 -8.68 11.02
CA PHE A 5 -6.82 -10.07 11.24
C PHE A 5 -5.75 -10.94 10.56
N ASP A 6 -4.92 -11.61 11.35
CA ASP A 6 -3.90 -12.56 10.90
C ASP A 6 -4.44 -14.00 11.00
N PRO A 7 -4.88 -14.62 9.89
CA PRO A 7 -5.53 -15.92 9.90
C PRO A 7 -4.61 -17.05 10.37
N ALA A 8 -5.18 -18.02 11.09
CA ALA A 8 -4.54 -19.31 11.29
C ALA A 8 -5.55 -20.37 11.74
N PHE A 9 -5.21 -21.65 11.49
CA PHE A 9 -5.98 -22.79 11.99
C PHE A 9 -5.69 -23.09 13.47
N ARG A 10 -4.61 -23.82 13.76
CA ARG A 10 -4.34 -24.38 15.11
C ARG A 10 -3.89 -23.34 16.13
N THR A 11 -3.16 -22.32 15.69
CA THR A 11 -2.58 -21.30 16.59
C THR A 11 -3.56 -20.17 16.92
N GLY A 12 -4.76 -20.21 16.33
CA GLY A 12 -5.74 -19.13 16.43
C GLY A 12 -5.38 -17.94 15.54
N ALA A 13 -6.40 -17.19 15.16
CA ALA A 13 -6.25 -15.93 14.43
C ALA A 13 -5.86 -14.82 15.42
N LYS A 14 -4.93 -13.94 15.03
CA LYS A 14 -4.45 -12.85 15.87
C LYS A 14 -5.10 -11.58 15.37
N LEU A 15 -5.64 -10.81 16.30
CA LEU A 15 -6.32 -9.56 16.03
C LEU A 15 -5.49 -8.41 16.60
N ALA A 16 -5.47 -7.29 15.91
CA ALA A 16 -4.92 -6.04 16.41
C ALA A 16 -5.76 -4.86 15.95
N VAL A 17 -6.15 -3.98 16.88
CA VAL A 17 -6.83 -2.73 16.51
C VAL A 17 -5.82 -1.60 16.51
N VAL A 18 -5.81 -0.81 15.42
CA VAL A 18 -5.01 0.39 15.28
C VAL A 18 -5.88 1.62 15.03
N ASP A 19 -5.50 2.76 15.61
CA ASP A 19 -6.16 4.03 15.34
C ASP A 19 -5.75 4.64 13.99
N ALA A 20 -6.30 5.79 13.62
CA ALA A 20 -6.01 6.48 12.36
C ALA A 20 -4.53 6.90 12.18
N THR A 21 -3.73 6.89 13.25
CA THR A 21 -2.28 7.15 13.21
C THR A 21 -1.43 5.88 13.11
N GLY A 22 -2.07 4.71 13.12
CA GLY A 22 -1.42 3.41 13.16
C GLY A 22 -0.93 3.01 14.56
N LYS A 23 -1.33 3.73 15.61
CA LYS A 23 -1.02 3.34 16.99
C LYS A 23 -1.86 2.12 17.37
N MET A 24 -1.21 1.08 17.88
CA MET A 24 -1.88 -0.11 18.37
C MET A 24 -2.61 0.19 19.68
N LEU A 25 -3.89 -0.18 19.74
CA LEU A 25 -4.77 0.00 20.89
C LEU A 25 -4.93 -1.29 21.69
N THR A 26 -5.11 -2.42 21.01
CA THR A 26 -5.24 -3.74 21.65
C THR A 26 -4.82 -4.87 20.71
N THR A 27 -4.55 -6.05 21.29
CA THR A 27 -4.33 -7.30 20.57
C THR A 27 -5.06 -8.45 21.25
N GLN A 28 -5.60 -9.38 20.45
CA GLN A 28 -6.32 -10.56 20.94
C GLN A 28 -5.98 -11.78 20.08
N VAL A 29 -6.22 -12.98 20.60
CA VAL A 29 -6.17 -14.22 19.84
C VAL A 29 -7.52 -14.88 19.96
N ILE A 30 -8.13 -15.23 18.82
CA ILE A 30 -9.42 -15.92 18.74
C ILE A 30 -9.27 -17.23 17.96
N TYR A 31 -10.25 -18.11 18.05
CA TYR A 31 -10.25 -19.42 17.38
C TYR A 31 -11.47 -19.55 16.45
N PRO A 32 -11.44 -18.86 15.28
CA PRO A 32 -12.62 -18.67 14.44
C PRO A 32 -12.93 -19.85 13.50
N VAL A 33 -11.96 -20.75 13.29
CA VAL A 33 -12.01 -21.78 12.26
C VAL A 33 -11.56 -23.13 12.80
N LYS A 34 -11.93 -24.22 12.12
CA LYS A 34 -11.50 -25.59 12.49
C LYS A 34 -9.96 -25.67 12.56
N PRO A 35 -9.36 -26.43 13.49
CA PRO A 35 -9.96 -27.46 14.33
C PRO A 35 -10.55 -26.96 15.66
N ALA A 36 -10.79 -25.65 15.83
CA ALA A 36 -11.50 -25.13 16.99
C ALA A 36 -12.88 -25.81 17.16
N SER A 37 -13.30 -26.00 18.41
CA SER A 37 -14.63 -26.54 18.71
C SER A 37 -15.73 -25.52 18.38
N ALA A 38 -16.96 -25.98 18.14
CA ALA A 38 -18.09 -25.09 17.84
C ALA A 38 -18.29 -24.01 18.92
N ARG A 39 -18.06 -24.36 20.20
CA ARG A 39 -18.11 -23.40 21.30
C ARG A 39 -17.06 -22.29 21.16
N GLN A 40 -15.82 -22.64 20.81
CA GLN A 40 -14.75 -21.66 20.63
C GLN A 40 -15.01 -20.74 19.43
N ILE A 41 -15.64 -21.26 18.38
CA ILE A 41 -16.02 -20.46 17.21
C ILE A 41 -17.10 -19.44 17.59
N GLU A 42 -18.11 -19.85 18.36
CA GLU A 42 -19.15 -18.92 18.85
C GLU A 42 -18.58 -17.89 19.85
N GLU A 43 -17.67 -18.30 20.73
CA GLU A 43 -16.92 -17.38 21.60
C GLU A 43 -16.10 -16.37 20.75
N ALA A 44 -15.45 -16.83 19.68
CA ALA A 44 -14.70 -15.98 18.77
C ALA A 44 -15.59 -14.95 18.03
N LYS A 45 -16.83 -15.33 17.64
CA LYS A 45 -17.79 -14.39 17.03
C LYS A 45 -18.11 -13.25 17.98
N LYS A 46 -18.38 -13.59 19.24
CA LYS A 46 -18.64 -12.61 20.29
C LYS A 46 -17.43 -11.71 20.53
N ASP A 47 -16.24 -12.29 20.66
CA ASP A 47 -15.01 -11.54 20.88
C ASP A 47 -14.73 -10.54 19.73
N LEU A 48 -14.96 -10.95 18.48
CA LEU A 48 -14.82 -10.05 17.34
C LEU A 48 -15.88 -8.93 17.35
N ALA A 49 -17.14 -9.26 17.62
CA ALA A 49 -18.22 -8.27 17.73
C ALA A 49 -17.95 -7.24 18.84
N ASP A 50 -17.48 -7.71 20.00
CA ASP A 50 -17.12 -6.85 21.14
C ASP A 50 -15.98 -5.88 20.76
N LEU A 51 -14.96 -6.36 20.03
CA LEU A 51 -13.87 -5.50 19.52
C LEU A 51 -14.37 -4.46 18.51
N ILE A 52 -15.23 -4.86 17.57
CA ILE A 52 -15.80 -3.94 16.56
C ILE A 52 -16.56 -2.81 17.26
N ALA A 53 -17.47 -3.16 18.18
CA ALA A 53 -18.28 -2.19 18.90
C ALA A 53 -17.46 -1.32 19.86
N GLN A 54 -16.54 -1.90 20.62
CA GLN A 54 -15.75 -1.17 21.61
C GLN A 54 -14.85 -0.09 20.98
N TYR A 55 -14.26 -0.38 19.82
CA TYR A 55 -13.28 0.51 19.19
C TYR A 55 -13.82 1.26 17.98
N GLY A 56 -15.07 1.04 17.54
CA GLY A 56 -15.56 1.65 16.31
C GLY A 56 -14.69 1.26 15.11
N VAL A 57 -14.48 -0.04 14.94
CA VAL A 57 -13.77 -0.57 13.78
C VAL A 57 -14.61 -0.29 12.53
N GLU A 58 -14.00 0.30 11.52
CA GLU A 58 -14.65 0.63 10.23
C GLU A 58 -14.25 -0.38 9.16
N ILE A 59 -13.00 -0.87 9.22
CA ILE A 59 -12.45 -1.80 8.23
C ILE A 59 -11.65 -2.91 8.92
N ILE A 60 -11.84 -4.15 8.47
CA ILE A 60 -11.07 -5.32 8.87
C ILE A 60 -10.09 -5.71 7.74
N ALA A 61 -8.79 -5.55 7.98
CA ALA A 61 -7.73 -6.00 7.09
C ALA A 61 -7.41 -7.48 7.37
N ILE A 62 -7.74 -8.38 6.45
CA ILE A 62 -7.51 -9.82 6.58
C ILE A 62 -6.26 -10.22 5.80
N GLY A 63 -5.29 -10.85 6.48
CA GLY A 63 -4.11 -11.43 5.85
C GLY A 63 -4.47 -12.50 4.84
N ASN A 64 -3.78 -12.51 3.71
CA ASN A 64 -4.13 -13.34 2.55
C ASN A 64 -3.47 -14.73 2.54
N GLY A 65 -2.95 -15.21 3.67
CA GLY A 65 -2.27 -16.50 3.78
C GLY A 65 -3.13 -17.63 4.35
N THR A 66 -2.55 -18.39 5.29
CA THR A 66 -3.15 -19.68 5.70
C THR A 66 -4.44 -19.49 6.46
N ALA A 67 -5.51 -20.16 6.03
CA ALA A 67 -6.87 -20.04 6.58
C ALA A 67 -7.57 -18.70 6.29
N SER A 68 -7.08 -17.91 5.31
CA SER A 68 -7.68 -16.62 4.99
C SER A 68 -9.12 -16.76 4.49
N ARG A 69 -9.41 -17.75 3.64
CA ARG A 69 -10.75 -17.99 3.09
C ARG A 69 -11.76 -18.36 4.18
N GLU A 70 -11.39 -19.27 5.07
CA GLU A 70 -12.25 -19.65 6.20
C GLU A 70 -12.45 -18.48 7.17
N SER A 71 -11.43 -17.63 7.32
CA SER A 71 -11.51 -16.42 8.13
C SER A 71 -12.37 -15.34 7.48
N GLU A 72 -12.36 -15.20 6.16
CA GLU A 72 -13.28 -14.33 5.41
C GLU A 72 -14.73 -14.74 5.66
N ALA A 73 -15.06 -16.02 5.49
CA ALA A 73 -16.41 -16.52 5.73
C ALA A 73 -16.85 -16.29 7.19
N PHE A 74 -15.95 -16.50 8.15
CA PHE A 74 -16.21 -16.20 9.55
C PHE A 74 -16.46 -14.70 9.80
N VAL A 75 -15.62 -13.83 9.22
CA VAL A 75 -15.75 -12.37 9.38
C VAL A 75 -17.05 -11.89 8.72
N ALA A 76 -17.33 -12.29 7.48
CA ALA A 76 -18.57 -11.96 6.78
C ALA A 76 -19.82 -12.33 7.59
N GLU A 77 -19.83 -13.50 8.23
CA GLU A 77 -20.93 -13.90 9.12
C GLU A 77 -21.11 -12.93 10.30
N VAL A 78 -20.02 -12.48 10.93
CA VAL A 78 -20.08 -11.50 12.02
C VAL A 78 -20.51 -10.12 11.52
N LEU A 79 -20.09 -9.73 10.31
CA LEU A 79 -20.42 -8.43 9.73
C LEU A 79 -21.90 -8.27 9.35
N LYS A 80 -22.70 -9.35 9.34
CA LYS A 80 -24.16 -9.25 9.19
C LYS A 80 -24.82 -8.39 10.27
N ASP A 81 -24.22 -8.34 11.46
CA ASP A 81 -24.67 -7.50 12.57
C ASP A 81 -24.05 -6.08 12.56
N PHE A 82 -23.12 -5.80 11.62
CA PHE A 82 -22.37 -4.54 11.51
C PHE A 82 -22.32 -4.04 10.04
N PRO A 83 -23.45 -3.59 9.47
CA PRO A 83 -23.58 -3.25 8.06
C PRO A 83 -22.75 -2.04 7.61
N GLU A 84 -22.21 -1.25 8.54
CA GLU A 84 -21.29 -0.14 8.27
C GLU A 84 -19.82 -0.56 8.18
N VAL A 85 -19.50 -1.81 8.55
CA VAL A 85 -18.13 -2.33 8.59
C VAL A 85 -17.88 -3.16 7.34
N SER A 86 -16.69 -3.01 6.76
CA SER A 86 -16.23 -3.81 5.63
C SER A 86 -14.96 -4.56 5.98
N TYR A 87 -14.66 -5.63 5.24
CA TYR A 87 -13.35 -6.26 5.26
C TYR A 87 -12.64 -6.09 3.93
N VAL A 88 -11.32 -6.26 3.97
CA VAL A 88 -10.44 -6.16 2.81
C VAL A 88 -9.30 -7.15 2.94
N ILE A 89 -8.91 -7.74 1.82
CA ILE A 89 -7.79 -8.68 1.78
C ILE A 89 -6.49 -7.92 1.58
N VAL A 90 -5.54 -8.18 2.47
CA VAL A 90 -4.24 -7.53 2.49
C VAL A 90 -3.16 -8.59 2.33
N ASN A 91 -2.19 -8.30 1.47
CA ASN A 91 -1.01 -9.14 1.30
C ASN A 91 -0.26 -9.24 2.65
N GLU A 92 -0.09 -10.46 3.18
CA GLU A 92 0.62 -10.70 4.44
C GLU A 92 2.09 -11.07 4.26
N SER A 93 2.59 -11.16 3.03
CA SER A 93 3.97 -11.56 2.74
C SER A 93 4.96 -10.71 3.51
N GLY A 94 5.91 -11.37 4.18
CA GLY A 94 6.88 -10.72 5.04
C GLY A 94 6.36 -10.24 6.40
N ALA A 95 5.06 -10.37 6.73
CA ALA A 95 4.54 -9.96 8.04
C ALA A 95 5.13 -10.80 9.18
N SER A 96 5.37 -12.09 8.93
CA SER A 96 6.08 -12.99 9.85
C SER A 96 7.58 -12.65 9.99
N VAL A 97 8.22 -12.19 8.91
CA VAL A 97 9.62 -11.74 8.94
C VAL A 97 9.73 -10.43 9.73
N TYR A 98 8.81 -9.50 9.49
CA TYR A 98 8.69 -8.29 10.28
C TYR A 98 8.48 -8.61 11.76
N SER A 99 7.52 -9.48 12.11
CA SER A 99 7.16 -9.74 13.50
C SER A 99 8.30 -10.36 14.34
N ALA A 100 9.18 -11.13 13.70
CA ALA A 100 10.39 -11.69 14.29
C ALA A 100 11.60 -10.74 14.29
N SER A 101 11.52 -9.61 13.56
CA SER A 101 12.63 -8.66 13.41
C SER A 101 13.03 -7.98 14.73
N GLU A 102 14.23 -7.41 14.76
CA GLU A 102 14.65 -6.55 15.86
C GLU A 102 13.85 -5.25 15.91
N LEU A 103 13.50 -4.68 14.75
CA LEU A 103 12.67 -3.48 14.64
C LEU A 103 11.30 -3.68 15.32
N ALA A 104 10.61 -4.77 15.01
CA ALA A 104 9.31 -5.06 15.62
C ALA A 104 9.41 -5.35 17.13
N ARG A 105 10.55 -5.91 17.60
CA ARG A 105 10.84 -6.05 19.03
C ARG A 105 11.05 -4.70 19.72
N GLN A 106 11.63 -3.72 19.04
CA GLN A 106 11.79 -2.36 19.55
C GLN A 106 10.47 -1.60 19.53
N GLU A 107 9.66 -1.73 18.47
CA GLU A 107 8.33 -1.12 18.41
C GLU A 107 7.36 -1.73 19.44
N PHE A 108 7.45 -3.04 19.69
CA PHE A 108 6.55 -3.77 20.58
C PHE A 108 7.28 -4.77 21.51
N PRO A 109 8.01 -4.27 22.53
CA PRO A 109 8.82 -5.12 23.41
C PRO A 109 8.01 -6.13 24.23
N GLY A 110 6.78 -5.78 24.63
CA GLY A 110 5.91 -6.60 25.47
C GLY A 110 5.01 -7.58 24.73
N LEU A 111 5.05 -7.62 23.39
CA LEU A 111 4.20 -8.51 22.59
C LEU A 111 4.95 -9.76 22.14
N THR A 112 4.22 -10.87 22.03
CA THR A 112 4.75 -12.08 21.37
C THR A 112 4.90 -11.84 19.86
N VAL A 113 5.71 -12.67 19.20
CA VAL A 113 5.97 -12.56 17.76
C VAL A 113 4.65 -12.61 16.97
N GLU A 114 3.76 -13.52 17.33
CA GLU A 114 2.50 -13.75 16.63
C GLU A 114 1.55 -12.55 16.70
N LYS A 115 1.58 -11.76 17.78
CA LYS A 115 0.69 -10.60 17.91
C LYS A 115 1.15 -9.41 17.06
N ARG A 116 2.43 -9.36 16.67
CA ARG A 116 2.97 -8.25 15.88
C ARG A 116 2.60 -8.32 14.40
N SER A 117 2.33 -9.52 13.85
CA SER A 117 1.91 -9.67 12.46
C SER A 117 0.55 -9.02 12.20
N ALA A 118 -0.43 -9.21 13.09
CA ALA A 118 -1.75 -8.57 12.97
C ALA A 118 -1.66 -7.04 12.94
N ILE A 119 -0.75 -6.45 13.72
CA ILE A 119 -0.48 -5.00 13.69
C ILE A 119 0.05 -4.58 12.31
N SER A 120 0.98 -5.36 11.74
CA SER A 120 1.52 -5.08 10.41
C SER A 120 0.44 -5.17 9.33
N ILE A 121 -0.45 -6.17 9.38
CA ILE A 121 -1.57 -6.32 8.44
C ILE A 121 -2.50 -5.09 8.51
N ALA A 122 -2.84 -4.63 9.72
CA ALA A 122 -3.67 -3.43 9.90
C ALA A 122 -3.01 -2.18 9.30
N ARG A 123 -1.71 -1.97 9.59
CA ARG A 123 -0.95 -0.80 9.12
C ARG A 123 -0.70 -0.80 7.61
N ARG A 124 -0.55 -1.98 7.00
CA ARG A 124 -0.43 -2.11 5.53
C ARG A 124 -1.65 -1.58 4.81
N LEU A 125 -2.84 -1.73 5.37
CA LEU A 125 -4.04 -1.13 4.78
C LEU A 125 -3.99 0.40 4.85
N GLN A 126 -3.52 0.95 5.96
CA GLN A 126 -3.45 2.41 6.17
C GLN A 126 -2.39 3.07 5.29
N ASP A 127 -1.20 2.48 5.23
CA ASP A 127 -0.10 2.94 4.40
C ASP A 127 0.80 1.74 4.02
N PRO A 128 0.58 1.12 2.84
CA PRO A 128 1.36 -0.03 2.41
C PRO A 128 2.85 0.27 2.32
N LEU A 129 3.21 1.47 1.85
CA LEU A 129 4.61 1.85 1.63
C LEU A 129 5.33 1.98 2.98
N ALA A 130 4.76 2.73 3.92
CA ALA A 130 5.36 2.98 5.23
C ALA A 130 5.53 1.71 6.08
N GLU A 131 4.70 0.69 5.84
CA GLU A 131 4.79 -0.58 6.55
C GLU A 131 5.67 -1.61 5.83
N LEU A 132 5.63 -1.72 4.48
CA LEU A 132 6.45 -2.66 3.72
C LEU A 132 7.95 -2.31 3.73
N VAL A 133 8.31 -1.02 3.82
CA VAL A 133 9.73 -0.59 3.93
C VAL A 133 10.42 -1.07 5.22
N LYS A 134 9.65 -1.51 6.22
CA LYS A 134 10.17 -2.08 7.47
C LYS A 134 10.66 -3.52 7.31
N ILE A 135 10.40 -4.12 6.16
CA ILE A 135 10.67 -5.53 5.85
C ILE A 135 11.85 -5.58 4.90
N ASP A 136 12.66 -6.63 5.02
CA ASP A 136 13.64 -6.94 3.99
C ASP A 136 12.90 -7.19 2.66
N PRO A 137 13.17 -6.42 1.59
CA PRO A 137 12.43 -6.52 0.34
C PRO A 137 12.41 -7.94 -0.24
N LYS A 138 13.47 -8.73 -0.04
CA LYS A 138 13.54 -10.13 -0.51
C LYS A 138 12.54 -11.05 0.20
N SER A 139 12.07 -10.65 1.38
CA SER A 139 11.11 -11.39 2.19
C SER A 139 9.65 -11.10 1.84
N ILE A 140 9.39 -10.14 0.94
CA ILE A 140 8.04 -9.83 0.45
C ILE A 140 7.57 -10.88 -0.58
N GLY A 141 8.46 -11.77 -1.03
CA GLY A 141 8.10 -12.90 -1.89
C GLY A 141 7.79 -12.43 -3.32
N VAL A 142 8.83 -12.05 -4.05
CA VAL A 142 8.70 -11.38 -5.36
C VAL A 142 8.70 -12.34 -6.56
N GLY A 143 8.79 -13.65 -6.32
CA GLY A 143 8.71 -14.65 -7.37
C GLY A 143 8.98 -16.09 -6.88
N GLN A 144 8.51 -17.06 -7.66
CA GLN A 144 8.57 -18.49 -7.34
C GLN A 144 10.00 -19.00 -7.07
N TYR A 145 10.95 -18.59 -7.91
CA TYR A 145 12.36 -19.06 -7.86
C TYR A 145 13.31 -18.00 -7.31
N GLN A 146 12.81 -17.08 -6.46
CA GLN A 146 13.63 -15.99 -5.90
C GLN A 146 14.85 -16.49 -5.09
N HIS A 147 14.82 -17.73 -4.61
CA HIS A 147 15.92 -18.34 -3.87
C HIS A 147 17.01 -18.94 -4.78
N ASP A 148 16.69 -19.18 -6.05
CA ASP A 148 17.61 -19.81 -7.02
C ASP A 148 18.45 -18.79 -7.80
N VAL A 149 18.17 -17.50 -7.62
CA VAL A 149 18.93 -16.40 -8.24
C VAL A 149 20.03 -15.89 -7.30
N SER A 150 20.94 -15.07 -7.86
CA SER A 150 21.97 -14.39 -7.08
C SER A 150 21.33 -13.45 -6.05
N GLN A 151 21.43 -13.82 -4.77
CA GLN A 151 20.83 -13.08 -3.66
C GLN A 151 21.36 -11.65 -3.53
N LYS A 152 22.63 -11.43 -3.88
CA LYS A 152 23.22 -10.08 -3.90
C LYS A 152 22.54 -9.19 -4.94
N LYS A 153 22.47 -9.66 -6.20
CA LYS A 153 21.84 -8.90 -7.29
C LYS A 153 20.35 -8.69 -7.06
N LEU A 154 19.67 -9.69 -6.49
CA LEU A 154 18.26 -9.58 -6.10
C LEU A 154 18.08 -8.47 -5.06
N SER A 155 18.88 -8.47 -4.00
CA SER A 155 18.79 -7.46 -2.94
C SER A 155 19.06 -6.05 -3.48
N GLU A 156 20.13 -5.87 -4.26
CA GLU A 156 20.46 -4.59 -4.90
C GLU A 156 19.33 -4.09 -5.81
N SER A 157 18.72 -4.98 -6.59
CA SER A 157 17.60 -4.62 -7.47
C SER A 157 16.34 -4.25 -6.69
N LEU A 158 16.03 -4.99 -5.61
CA LEU A 158 14.85 -4.71 -4.80
C LEU A 158 15.02 -3.45 -3.97
N ASP A 159 16.20 -3.22 -3.39
CA ASP A 159 16.51 -1.97 -2.69
C ASP A 159 16.40 -0.78 -3.64
N PHE A 160 16.91 -0.88 -4.86
CA PHE A 160 16.77 0.17 -5.87
C PHE A 160 15.30 0.48 -6.19
N VAL A 161 14.45 -0.54 -6.32
CA VAL A 161 13.01 -0.36 -6.57
C VAL A 161 12.34 0.32 -5.37
N VAL A 162 12.63 -0.13 -4.15
CA VAL A 162 12.06 0.46 -2.93
C VAL A 162 12.47 1.92 -2.79
N ASP A 163 13.76 2.22 -2.94
CA ASP A 163 14.26 3.59 -2.87
C ASP A 163 13.61 4.45 -3.97
N THR A 164 13.48 3.93 -5.19
CA THR A 164 12.81 4.65 -6.29
C THR A 164 11.37 5.00 -5.95
N VAL A 165 10.58 4.04 -5.46
CA VAL A 165 9.17 4.26 -5.11
C VAL A 165 9.03 5.25 -3.95
N VAL A 166 9.85 5.12 -2.90
CA VAL A 166 9.82 6.04 -1.76
C VAL A 166 10.13 7.48 -2.18
N ASN A 167 11.14 7.67 -3.03
CA ASN A 167 11.52 9.00 -3.49
C ASN A 167 10.52 9.57 -4.52
N GLN A 168 9.88 8.74 -5.34
CA GLN A 168 8.81 9.18 -6.23
C GLN A 168 7.58 9.68 -5.45
N VAL A 169 7.13 8.93 -4.44
CA VAL A 169 5.99 9.34 -3.59
C VAL A 169 6.36 10.55 -2.72
N GLY A 170 7.59 10.58 -2.20
CA GLY A 170 8.01 11.54 -1.20
C GLY A 170 7.52 11.16 0.20
N VAL A 171 8.09 11.80 1.22
CA VAL A 171 7.92 11.40 2.61
C VAL A 171 7.55 12.59 3.47
N ASN A 172 6.44 12.50 4.21
CA ASN A 172 6.11 13.49 5.23
C ASN A 172 7.10 13.37 6.40
N ILE A 173 7.94 14.39 6.56
CA ILE A 173 9.02 14.39 7.55
C ILE A 173 8.51 14.36 9.00
N ASN A 174 7.29 14.80 9.26
CA ASN A 174 6.72 14.90 10.60
C ASN A 174 6.03 13.61 11.06
N THR A 175 5.67 12.71 10.14
CA THR A 175 4.97 11.45 10.47
C THR A 175 5.78 10.20 10.13
N ALA A 176 6.72 10.29 9.20
CA ALA A 176 7.48 9.13 8.74
C ALA A 176 8.31 8.45 9.84
N SER A 177 8.42 7.13 9.75
CA SER A 177 9.27 6.31 10.61
C SER A 177 10.76 6.45 10.22
N PRO A 178 11.70 6.12 11.11
CA PRO A 178 13.12 6.05 10.75
C PRO A 178 13.39 5.10 9.58
N ALA A 179 12.63 3.99 9.50
CA ALA A 179 12.74 3.02 8.40
C ALA A 179 12.38 3.64 7.05
N LEU A 180 11.25 4.35 6.96
CA LEU A 180 10.84 5.03 5.73
C LEU A 180 11.81 6.15 5.35
N LEU A 181 12.22 6.99 6.32
CA LEU A 181 13.20 8.05 6.09
C LEU A 181 14.54 7.50 5.58
N SER A 182 14.95 6.30 6.03
CA SER A 182 16.23 5.70 5.60
C SER A 182 16.27 5.32 4.12
N ARG A 183 15.12 5.28 3.44
CA ARG A 183 14.97 5.03 2.00
C ARG A 183 14.95 6.32 1.16
N VAL A 184 14.96 7.49 1.80
CA VAL A 184 15.03 8.78 1.10
C VAL A 184 16.46 9.05 0.66
N ALA A 185 16.62 9.52 -0.58
CA ALA A 185 17.91 9.86 -1.15
C ALA A 185 18.69 10.83 -0.25
N GLY A 186 19.96 10.53 0.00
CA GLY A 186 20.81 11.34 0.88
C GLY A 186 20.63 11.10 2.38
N LEU A 187 19.65 10.30 2.80
CA LEU A 187 19.48 9.90 4.20
C LEU A 187 20.06 8.50 4.44
N ASN A 188 20.32 8.21 5.71
CA ASN A 188 20.75 6.89 6.19
C ASN A 188 20.12 6.65 7.56
N LYS A 189 20.26 5.42 8.09
CA LYS A 189 19.68 5.04 9.39
C LYS A 189 19.93 6.07 10.50
N THR A 190 21.18 6.52 10.67
CA THR A 190 21.54 7.47 11.73
C THR A 190 20.91 8.83 11.54
N ILE A 191 20.90 9.36 10.31
CA ILE A 191 20.27 10.66 10.03
C ILE A 191 18.75 10.55 10.22
N SER A 192 18.14 9.46 9.78
CA SER A 192 16.70 9.21 9.95
C SER A 192 16.27 9.16 11.42
N GLU A 193 17.04 8.46 12.26
CA GLU A 193 16.83 8.46 13.72
C GLU A 193 16.99 9.88 14.31
N ASN A 194 17.99 10.65 13.86
CA ASN A 194 18.19 12.02 14.30
C ASN A 194 17.05 12.96 13.87
N ILE A 195 16.46 12.78 12.69
CA ILE A 195 15.29 13.56 12.25
C ILE A 195 14.12 13.32 13.20
N VAL A 196 13.83 12.05 13.51
CA VAL A 196 12.72 11.69 14.41
C VAL A 196 12.98 12.23 15.82
N LYS A 197 14.20 12.06 16.34
CA LYS A 197 14.59 12.61 17.64
C LYS A 197 14.49 14.15 17.67
N TYR A 198 14.95 14.81 16.61
CA TYR A 198 14.87 16.28 16.50
C TYR A 198 13.42 16.77 16.57
N ARG A 199 12.48 16.13 15.86
CA ARG A 199 11.06 16.54 15.92
C ARG A 199 10.36 16.17 17.23
N GLU A 200 10.86 15.19 17.97
CA GLU A 200 10.39 14.86 19.32
C GLU A 200 10.86 15.87 20.36
N GLU A 201 12.09 16.39 20.23
CA GLU A 201 12.68 17.36 21.15
C GLU A 201 12.26 18.81 20.85
N GLU A 202 12.30 19.21 19.58
CA GLU A 202 12.07 20.60 19.14
C GLU A 202 10.62 20.84 18.64
N GLY A 203 9.81 19.78 18.56
CA GLY A 203 8.47 19.81 17.97
C GLY A 203 8.46 19.67 16.44
N LYS A 204 7.27 19.88 15.84
CA LYS A 204 7.08 19.69 14.40
C LYS A 204 8.04 20.56 13.57
N ILE A 205 8.60 19.98 12.52
CA ILE A 205 9.39 20.71 11.53
C ILE A 205 8.41 21.48 10.64
N THR A 206 8.58 22.80 10.55
CA THR A 206 7.68 23.71 9.82
C THR A 206 8.31 24.35 8.58
N SER A 207 9.57 24.00 8.26
CA SER A 207 10.21 24.45 7.03
C SER A 207 11.42 23.61 6.67
N ARG A 208 11.78 23.55 5.38
CA ARG A 208 13.00 22.86 4.92
C ARG A 208 14.28 23.47 5.50
N ALA A 209 14.26 24.75 5.85
CA ALA A 209 15.39 25.41 6.51
C ALA A 209 15.69 24.83 7.91
N GLN A 210 14.67 24.39 8.64
CA GLN A 210 14.86 23.75 9.96
C GLN A 210 15.50 22.37 9.84
N ILE A 211 15.29 21.64 8.74
CA ILE A 211 15.91 20.32 8.51
C ILE A 211 17.44 20.44 8.57
N LYS A 212 18.02 21.56 8.11
CA LYS A 212 19.48 21.81 8.19
C LYS A 212 20.04 21.84 9.61
N LYS A 213 19.19 21.97 10.64
CA LYS A 213 19.58 21.93 12.05
C LYS A 213 19.65 20.50 12.61
N VAL A 214 19.18 19.50 11.87
CA VAL A 214 19.21 18.10 12.30
C VAL A 214 20.66 17.65 12.47
N PRO A 215 21.00 17.03 13.62
CA PRO A 215 22.36 16.56 13.86
C PRO A 215 22.86 15.61 12.78
N ARG A 216 24.10 15.80 12.33
CA ARG A 216 24.79 14.99 11.31
C ARG A 216 24.19 15.05 9.90
N LEU A 217 23.20 15.91 9.63
CA LEU A 217 22.76 16.19 8.28
C LEU A 217 23.65 17.26 7.63
N GLY A 218 24.57 16.83 6.78
CA GLY A 218 25.45 17.74 6.02
C GLY A 218 24.73 18.44 4.87
N ALA A 219 25.34 19.51 4.33
CA ALA A 219 24.77 20.29 3.23
C ALA A 219 24.45 19.43 1.98
N LYS A 220 25.34 18.49 1.63
CA LYS A 220 25.11 17.59 0.49
C LYS A 220 23.98 16.60 0.73
N ALA A 221 23.88 16.05 1.94
CA ALA A 221 22.78 15.16 2.32
C ALA A 221 21.44 15.89 2.27
N PHE A 222 21.39 17.14 2.76
CA PHE A 222 20.21 17.99 2.64
C PHE A 222 19.86 18.27 1.17
N GLU A 223 20.83 18.63 0.34
CA GLU A 223 20.61 18.86 -1.10
C GLU A 223 20.02 17.63 -1.80
N GLN A 224 20.47 16.42 -1.46
CA GLN A 224 19.91 15.20 -2.04
C GLN A 224 18.51 14.87 -1.50
N ALA A 225 18.24 15.16 -0.22
CA ALA A 225 16.99 14.75 0.44
C ALA A 225 15.86 15.77 0.31
N ALA A 226 16.17 17.07 0.20
CA ALA A 226 15.19 18.13 0.40
C ALA A 226 14.00 18.04 -0.55
N GLY A 227 14.23 17.65 -1.81
CA GLY A 227 13.18 17.50 -2.83
C GLY A 227 12.22 16.34 -2.57
N PHE A 228 12.54 15.43 -1.65
CA PHE A 228 11.72 14.26 -1.33
C PHE A 228 11.02 14.37 0.04
N LEU A 229 11.46 15.31 0.88
CA LEU A 229 10.85 15.58 2.18
C LEU A 229 9.72 16.60 2.05
N ARG A 230 8.52 16.19 2.45
CA ARG A 230 7.28 17.00 2.44
C ARG A 230 7.01 17.52 3.84
N ILE A 231 6.55 18.78 3.91
CA ILE A 231 6.18 19.46 5.16
C ILE A 231 4.80 20.09 4.99
N PRO A 232 3.71 19.32 5.18
CA PRO A 232 2.35 19.85 5.06
C PRO A 232 2.07 21.01 6.02
N GLU A 233 2.74 21.06 7.18
CA GLU A 233 2.60 22.14 8.16
C GLU A 233 3.39 23.42 7.84
N SER A 234 4.11 23.48 6.71
CA SER A 234 4.88 24.67 6.33
C SER A 234 3.98 25.78 5.79
N ASN A 235 4.29 27.02 6.15
CA ASN A 235 3.66 28.20 5.56
C ASN A 235 4.08 28.40 4.09
N ASN A 236 5.19 27.78 3.66
CA ASN A 236 5.61 27.81 2.27
C ASN A 236 4.97 26.64 1.53
N ILE A 237 4.02 26.94 0.63
CA ILE A 237 3.31 25.92 -0.16
C ILE A 237 4.25 24.98 -0.94
N LEU A 238 5.46 25.44 -1.30
CA LEU A 238 6.46 24.64 -2.01
C LEU A 238 7.16 23.58 -1.14
N ASP A 239 7.05 23.67 0.18
CA ASP A 239 7.61 22.65 1.08
C ASP A 239 6.73 21.39 1.11
N ASN A 240 5.48 21.47 0.63
CA ASN A 240 4.58 20.34 0.44
C ASN A 240 4.57 19.81 -1.01
N THR A 241 5.55 20.19 -1.84
CA THR A 241 5.70 19.69 -3.22
C THR A 241 7.06 19.04 -3.45
N GLY A 242 7.23 18.39 -4.61
CA GLY A 242 8.52 17.86 -5.08
C GLY A 242 9.53 18.91 -5.51
N VAL A 243 9.10 20.18 -5.66
CA VAL A 243 9.96 21.27 -6.11
C VAL A 243 11.15 21.42 -5.17
N HIS A 244 12.35 21.22 -5.69
CA HIS A 244 13.58 21.33 -4.90
C HIS A 244 13.85 22.78 -4.45
N PRO A 245 14.38 23.04 -3.23
CA PRO A 245 14.60 24.41 -2.74
C PRO A 245 15.53 25.27 -3.58
N GLU A 246 16.39 24.68 -4.41
CA GLU A 246 17.24 25.44 -5.34
C GLU A 246 16.41 26.21 -6.38
N ASN A 247 15.22 25.72 -6.70
CA ASN A 247 14.34 26.29 -7.72
C ASN A 247 13.29 27.25 -7.13
N TYR A 248 13.31 27.51 -5.81
CA TYR A 248 12.30 28.37 -5.17
C TYR A 248 12.30 29.80 -5.68
N ALA A 249 13.46 30.35 -6.04
CA ALA A 249 13.54 31.68 -6.62
C ALA A 249 12.82 31.74 -7.98
N ALA A 250 13.07 30.76 -8.85
CA ALA A 250 12.44 30.67 -10.16
C ALA A 250 10.92 30.45 -10.04
N VAL A 251 10.46 29.59 -9.12
CA VAL A 251 9.03 29.37 -8.91
C VAL A 251 8.30 30.59 -8.33
N LYS A 252 8.95 31.36 -7.45
CA LYS A 252 8.39 32.63 -6.98
C LYS A 252 8.20 33.64 -8.11
N GLU A 253 9.15 33.71 -9.05
CA GLU A 253 9.04 34.57 -10.23
C GLU A 253 7.95 34.06 -11.20
N LEU A 254 7.84 32.74 -11.40
CA LEU A 254 6.75 32.11 -12.14
C LEU A 254 5.38 32.49 -11.55
N PHE A 255 5.22 32.38 -10.22
CA PHE A 255 3.98 32.76 -9.53
C PHE A 255 3.65 34.23 -9.70
N LYS A 256 4.65 35.11 -9.62
CA LYS A 256 4.46 36.55 -9.84
C LYS A 256 3.98 36.86 -11.26
N ARG A 257 4.56 36.19 -12.28
CA ARG A 257 4.21 36.38 -13.70
C ARG A 257 2.81 35.87 -14.04
N LEU A 258 2.40 34.77 -13.40
CA LEU A 258 1.08 34.16 -13.61
C LEU A 258 0.00 34.66 -12.64
N ASP A 259 0.35 35.57 -11.71
CA ASP A 259 -0.51 36.01 -10.62
C ASP A 259 -1.12 34.80 -9.86
N ILE A 260 -0.25 33.90 -9.42
CA ILE A 260 -0.59 32.71 -8.61
C ILE A 260 -0.28 33.03 -7.15
N LYS A 261 -1.32 32.95 -6.30
CA LYS A 261 -1.19 33.13 -4.84
C LYS A 261 -1.23 31.79 -4.10
N ASP A 262 -2.06 30.87 -4.58
CA ASP A 262 -2.26 29.53 -4.03
C ASP A 262 -2.37 28.52 -5.19
N LEU A 263 -2.11 27.24 -4.91
CA LEU A 263 -2.20 26.15 -5.90
C LEU A 263 -3.64 25.61 -6.07
N ASN A 264 -4.57 26.52 -6.31
CA ASN A 264 -5.98 26.22 -6.56
C ASN A 264 -6.24 25.82 -8.04
N GLU A 265 -7.49 25.56 -8.40
CA GLU A 265 -7.86 25.15 -9.77
C GLU A 265 -7.51 26.19 -10.84
N GLU A 266 -7.54 27.48 -10.50
CA GLU A 266 -7.15 28.56 -11.40
C GLU A 266 -5.64 28.51 -11.69
N ALA A 267 -4.82 28.36 -10.65
CA ALA A 267 -3.38 28.18 -10.80
C ALA A 267 -3.05 26.93 -11.60
N GLN A 268 -3.76 25.82 -11.37
CA GLN A 268 -3.58 24.60 -12.16
C GLN A 268 -3.89 24.80 -13.64
N SER A 269 -4.94 25.57 -13.95
CA SER A 269 -5.29 25.91 -15.33
C SER A 269 -4.20 26.75 -15.99
N LYS A 270 -3.73 27.82 -15.32
CA LYS A 270 -2.63 28.67 -15.80
C LYS A 270 -1.35 27.87 -16.08
N LEU A 271 -1.01 26.92 -15.20
CA LEU A 271 0.16 26.06 -15.34
C LEU A 271 0.00 25.03 -16.48
N LYS A 272 -1.20 24.50 -16.74
CA LYS A 272 -1.46 23.53 -17.81
C LYS A 272 -1.32 24.13 -19.22
N PHE A 273 -1.70 25.40 -19.39
CA PHE A 273 -1.67 26.08 -20.68
C PHE A 273 -0.37 26.87 -20.93
N LEU A 274 0.59 26.77 -20.00
CA LEU A 274 1.86 27.48 -20.08
C LEU A 274 2.75 26.94 -21.19
N SER A 275 3.33 27.85 -21.99
CA SER A 275 4.39 27.52 -22.93
C SER A 275 5.69 27.22 -22.18
N VAL A 276 5.99 25.94 -21.98
CA VAL A 276 7.17 25.48 -21.22
C VAL A 276 8.47 26.03 -21.81
N LYS A 277 8.60 26.05 -23.14
CA LYS A 277 9.84 26.45 -23.80
C LYS A 277 10.16 27.94 -23.59
N GLU A 278 9.17 28.80 -23.73
CA GLU A 278 9.35 30.26 -23.58
C GLU A 278 9.55 30.62 -22.11
N MET A 279 8.71 30.08 -21.22
CA MET A 279 8.81 30.36 -19.80
C MET A 279 10.12 29.82 -19.19
N ALA A 280 10.64 28.69 -19.67
CA ALA A 280 11.92 28.16 -19.22
C ALA A 280 13.08 29.12 -19.55
N GLN A 281 13.06 29.75 -20.74
CA GLN A 281 14.06 30.75 -21.13
C GLN A 281 13.96 32.01 -20.26
N GLU A 282 12.74 32.46 -19.97
CA GLU A 282 12.52 33.65 -19.13
C GLU A 282 12.93 33.45 -17.67
N LEU A 283 12.88 32.21 -17.17
CA LEU A 283 13.23 31.84 -15.80
C LEU A 283 14.67 31.33 -15.65
N ASP A 284 15.45 31.27 -16.74
CA ASP A 284 16.79 30.68 -16.79
C ASP A 284 16.82 29.21 -16.28
N LEU A 285 15.82 28.43 -16.71
CA LEU A 285 15.68 27.01 -16.38
C LEU A 285 15.79 26.14 -17.63
N GLY A 286 16.20 24.89 -17.43
CA GLY A 286 16.04 23.85 -18.45
C GLY A 286 14.55 23.54 -18.69
N PRO A 287 14.13 23.24 -19.93
CA PRO A 287 12.72 22.95 -20.24
C PRO A 287 12.18 21.72 -19.50
N GLU A 288 13.01 20.68 -19.33
CA GLU A 288 12.61 19.50 -18.54
C GLU A 288 12.47 19.83 -17.05
N THR A 289 13.37 20.65 -16.49
CA THR A 289 13.26 21.11 -15.09
C THR A 289 11.97 21.89 -14.86
N LEU A 290 11.60 22.80 -15.77
CA LEU A 290 10.35 23.53 -15.66
C LEU A 290 9.14 22.59 -15.80
N LYS A 291 9.21 21.59 -16.68
CA LYS A 291 8.15 20.59 -16.85
C LYS A 291 7.93 19.77 -15.57
N ASP A 292 9.01 19.36 -14.91
CA ASP A 292 8.95 18.65 -13.62
C ASP A 292 8.37 19.54 -12.52
N ILE A 293 8.83 20.80 -12.44
CA ILE A 293 8.27 21.79 -11.52
C ILE A 293 6.78 21.97 -11.74
N ILE A 294 6.33 22.12 -12.99
CA ILE A 294 4.90 22.24 -13.31
C ILE A 294 4.15 20.98 -12.88
N SER A 295 4.69 19.79 -13.15
CA SER A 295 4.09 18.53 -12.73
C SER A 295 3.88 18.46 -11.21
N ASP A 296 4.88 18.88 -10.43
CA ASP A 296 4.81 18.96 -8.95
C ASP A 296 3.81 20.02 -8.47
N LEU A 297 3.77 21.18 -9.11
CA LEU A 297 2.88 22.29 -8.74
C LEU A 297 1.41 22.01 -9.09
N LEU A 298 1.15 21.24 -10.14
CA LEU A 298 -0.20 20.81 -10.51
C LEU A 298 -0.82 19.85 -9.49
N LYS A 299 0.00 19.26 -8.62
CA LYS A 299 -0.37 18.16 -7.74
C LYS A 299 0.33 18.30 -6.37
N PRO A 300 0.14 19.43 -5.66
CA PRO A 300 0.84 19.68 -4.40
C PRO A 300 0.41 18.64 -3.35
N GLY A 301 1.39 17.98 -2.74
CA GLY A 301 1.14 16.92 -1.76
C GLY A 301 0.39 15.70 -2.29
N ARG A 302 0.22 15.56 -3.63
CA ARG A 302 -0.48 14.40 -4.20
C ARG A 302 0.35 13.15 -3.99
N ASP A 303 -0.31 12.12 -3.50
CA ASP A 303 0.24 10.80 -3.45
C ASP A 303 0.15 10.16 -4.85
N PHE A 304 1.26 9.68 -5.41
CA PHE A 304 1.21 8.90 -6.66
C PHE A 304 0.33 7.65 -6.52
N ARG A 305 0.07 7.22 -5.28
CA ARG A 305 -0.85 6.12 -4.96
C ARG A 305 -2.32 6.43 -5.25
N ASP A 306 -2.72 7.71 -5.29
CA ASP A 306 -4.11 8.11 -5.58
C ASP A 306 -4.55 7.82 -7.02
N SER A 307 -3.62 7.46 -7.92
CA SER A 307 -3.95 6.99 -9.27
C SER A 307 -4.15 5.48 -9.38
N PHE A 308 -3.97 4.72 -8.30
CA PHE A 308 -4.21 3.29 -8.27
C PHE A 308 -5.62 3.00 -7.78
N ASP A 309 -6.20 1.89 -8.26
CA ASP A 309 -7.51 1.45 -7.82
C ASP A 309 -7.49 1.14 -6.31
N ALA A 310 -8.50 1.66 -5.60
CA ALA A 310 -8.67 1.37 -4.18
C ALA A 310 -8.93 -0.13 -3.98
N PRO A 311 -8.48 -0.71 -2.86
CA PRO A 311 -8.74 -2.11 -2.60
C PRO A 311 -10.25 -2.35 -2.43
N VAL A 312 -10.73 -3.49 -2.94
CA VAL A 312 -12.15 -3.83 -2.93
C VAL A 312 -12.60 -4.13 -1.51
N LEU A 313 -13.48 -3.28 -0.98
CA LEU A 313 -14.16 -3.49 0.29
C LEU A 313 -15.29 -4.49 0.11
N ARG A 314 -15.33 -5.51 0.97
CA ARG A 314 -16.32 -6.59 0.95
C ARG A 314 -17.08 -6.63 2.27
N GLN A 315 -18.31 -7.12 2.22
CA GLN A 315 -19.11 -7.40 3.42
C GLN A 315 -19.60 -8.84 3.46
N ASP A 316 -19.55 -9.55 2.33
CA ASP A 316 -20.03 -10.92 2.20
C ASP A 316 -19.08 -11.74 1.30
N VAL A 317 -19.15 -13.06 1.44
CA VAL A 317 -18.45 -14.02 0.57
C VAL A 317 -19.40 -14.47 -0.53
N LEU A 318 -18.95 -14.47 -1.78
CA LEU A 318 -19.77 -14.93 -2.90
C LEU A 318 -19.78 -16.46 -2.95
N ASP A 319 -20.96 -17.07 -3.06
CA ASP A 319 -21.06 -18.50 -3.34
C ASP A 319 -20.98 -18.76 -4.84
N ILE A 320 -20.43 -19.92 -5.23
CA ILE A 320 -20.39 -20.34 -6.65
C ILE A 320 -21.79 -20.41 -7.28
N LYS A 321 -22.82 -20.61 -6.46
CA LYS A 321 -24.23 -20.68 -6.88
C LYS A 321 -24.79 -19.32 -7.29
N ASP A 322 -24.21 -18.24 -6.79
CA ASP A 322 -24.63 -16.87 -7.11
C ASP A 322 -24.02 -16.38 -8.43
N LEU A 323 -23.03 -17.12 -8.95
CA LEU A 323 -22.35 -16.78 -10.19
C LEU A 323 -23.20 -17.11 -11.42
N LYS A 324 -23.18 -16.19 -12.38
CA LYS A 324 -23.79 -16.39 -13.71
C LYS A 324 -22.74 -16.27 -14.81
N VAL A 325 -22.83 -17.13 -15.82
CA VAL A 325 -21.98 -17.00 -17.02
C VAL A 325 -22.23 -15.63 -17.67
N GLY A 326 -21.15 -14.92 -18.02
CA GLY A 326 -21.15 -13.56 -18.53
C GLY A 326 -21.11 -12.48 -17.45
N GLN A 327 -21.21 -12.82 -16.17
CA GLN A 327 -21.13 -11.85 -15.07
C GLN A 327 -19.74 -11.22 -15.01
N LYS A 328 -19.71 -9.90 -14.90
CA LYS A 328 -18.51 -9.10 -14.66
C LYS A 328 -18.21 -9.08 -13.16
N LEU A 329 -16.97 -9.38 -12.79
CA LEU A 329 -16.47 -9.36 -11.42
C LEU A 329 -15.10 -8.69 -11.40
N GLU A 330 -14.69 -8.26 -10.20
CA GLU A 330 -13.32 -7.84 -9.94
C GLU A 330 -12.66 -8.89 -9.03
N GLY A 331 -11.41 -9.20 -9.32
CA GLY A 331 -10.65 -10.17 -8.54
C GLY A 331 -9.17 -9.85 -8.52
N VAL A 332 -8.47 -10.48 -7.58
CA VAL A 332 -7.03 -10.28 -7.40
C VAL A 332 -6.29 -11.50 -7.90
N VAL A 333 -5.27 -11.29 -8.73
CA VAL A 333 -4.43 -12.37 -9.24
C VAL A 333 -3.63 -12.98 -8.09
N ARG A 334 -3.93 -14.22 -7.74
CA ARG A 334 -3.24 -14.97 -6.67
C ARG A 334 -1.97 -15.64 -7.17
N ASN A 335 -1.99 -16.14 -8.41
CA ASN A 335 -0.87 -16.87 -8.96
C ASN A 335 -0.87 -16.78 -10.50
N VAL A 336 0.32 -16.82 -11.08
CA VAL A 336 0.53 -16.82 -12.53
C VAL A 336 1.36 -18.06 -12.89
N VAL A 337 0.83 -18.88 -13.81
CA VAL A 337 1.45 -20.12 -14.28
C VAL A 337 1.60 -20.09 -15.81
N ASP A 338 2.37 -20.99 -16.40
CA ASP A 338 2.66 -20.97 -17.85
C ASP A 338 1.39 -20.99 -18.73
N PHE A 339 0.33 -21.65 -18.27
CA PHE A 339 -0.92 -21.85 -19.01
C PHE A 339 -2.06 -20.89 -18.62
N GLY A 340 -1.86 -20.02 -17.63
CA GLY A 340 -2.93 -19.15 -17.14
C GLY A 340 -2.62 -18.40 -15.86
N ALA A 341 -3.65 -17.84 -15.24
CA ALA A 341 -3.56 -17.15 -13.95
C ALA A 341 -4.77 -17.51 -13.09
N PHE A 342 -4.52 -17.67 -11.79
CA PHE A 342 -5.55 -17.91 -10.78
C PHE A 342 -5.94 -16.59 -10.15
N VAL A 343 -7.23 -16.30 -10.14
CA VAL A 343 -7.80 -15.04 -9.67
C VAL A 343 -8.83 -15.32 -8.59
N ASP A 344 -8.65 -14.66 -7.46
CA ASP A 344 -9.58 -14.66 -6.35
C ASP A 344 -10.68 -13.62 -6.60
N ILE A 345 -11.88 -14.10 -6.89
CA ILE A 345 -13.10 -13.31 -7.10
C ILE A 345 -14.02 -13.30 -5.86
N GLY A 346 -13.52 -13.72 -4.70
CA GLY A 346 -14.29 -13.79 -3.46
C GLY A 346 -15.22 -15.00 -3.34
N ILE A 347 -14.94 -16.07 -4.08
CA ILE A 347 -15.57 -17.39 -3.89
C ILE A 347 -14.61 -18.37 -3.21
N HIS A 348 -15.11 -19.52 -2.77
CA HIS A 348 -14.32 -20.54 -2.07
C HIS A 348 -13.10 -21.06 -2.84
N GLU A 349 -13.11 -21.07 -4.18
CA GLU A 349 -12.01 -21.55 -5.02
C GLU A 349 -11.58 -20.52 -6.07
N ASP A 350 -10.28 -20.42 -6.35
CA ASP A 350 -9.78 -19.45 -7.32
C ASP A 350 -10.31 -19.75 -8.72
N GLY A 351 -10.74 -18.71 -9.42
CA GLY A 351 -11.10 -18.82 -10.83
C GLY A 351 -9.86 -18.89 -11.70
N LEU A 352 -9.86 -19.77 -12.71
CA LEU A 352 -8.75 -19.89 -13.66
C LEU A 352 -9.03 -19.07 -14.91
N ILE A 353 -8.11 -18.16 -15.25
CA ILE A 353 -8.04 -17.53 -16.56
C ILE A 353 -7.01 -18.31 -17.37
N HIS A 354 -7.44 -18.97 -18.44
CA HIS A 354 -6.53 -19.63 -19.37
C HIS A 354 -5.83 -18.59 -20.26
N ILE A 355 -4.58 -18.85 -20.69
CA ILE A 355 -3.76 -17.93 -21.50
C ILE A 355 -4.49 -17.39 -22.75
N SER A 356 -5.33 -18.22 -23.38
CA SER A 356 -6.12 -17.83 -24.56
C SER A 356 -7.23 -16.81 -24.28
N HIS A 357 -7.67 -16.68 -23.03
CA HIS A 357 -8.72 -15.76 -22.60
C HIS A 357 -8.16 -14.52 -21.89
N MET A 358 -6.84 -14.31 -21.96
CA MET A 358 -6.18 -13.14 -21.36
C MET A 358 -6.01 -11.98 -22.33
N SER A 359 -5.86 -12.26 -23.63
CA SER A 359 -5.60 -11.25 -24.64
C SER A 359 -6.02 -11.75 -26.01
N ARG A 360 -6.48 -10.83 -26.88
CA ARG A 360 -6.72 -11.12 -28.31
C ARG A 360 -5.42 -11.33 -29.09
N LYS A 361 -4.30 -10.79 -28.60
CA LYS A 361 -2.99 -10.96 -29.23
C LYS A 361 -2.33 -12.21 -28.67
N PHE A 362 -1.54 -12.89 -29.50
CA PHE A 362 -0.72 -14.00 -29.04
C PHE A 362 0.25 -13.52 -27.97
N ILE A 363 0.11 -14.08 -26.77
CA ILE A 363 1.00 -13.85 -25.64
C ILE A 363 1.81 -15.12 -25.39
N LYS A 364 3.11 -14.96 -25.16
CA LYS A 364 4.01 -16.11 -24.90
C LYS A 364 3.88 -16.63 -23.47
N HIS A 365 3.55 -15.75 -22.54
CA HIS A 365 3.43 -16.09 -21.12
C HIS A 365 2.42 -15.14 -20.46
N PRO A 366 1.55 -15.63 -19.55
CA PRO A 366 0.58 -14.82 -18.83
C PRO A 366 1.15 -13.60 -18.09
N SER A 367 2.41 -13.67 -17.63
CA SER A 367 3.09 -12.57 -16.95
C SER A 367 3.29 -11.30 -17.81
N GLN A 368 3.00 -11.37 -19.12
CA GLN A 368 3.01 -10.19 -20.00
C GLN A 368 1.72 -9.37 -19.88
N VAL A 369 0.66 -9.96 -19.31
CA VAL A 369 -0.66 -9.35 -19.19
C VAL A 369 -1.00 -9.06 -17.74
N VAL A 370 -0.67 -10.01 -16.84
CA VAL A 370 -1.02 -9.91 -15.42
C VAL A 370 0.16 -10.28 -14.54
N SER A 371 0.24 -9.65 -13.38
CA SER A 371 1.18 -9.93 -12.30
C SER A 371 0.43 -10.41 -11.06
N VAL A 372 1.12 -11.16 -10.19
CA VAL A 372 0.57 -11.55 -8.89
C VAL A 372 0.28 -10.28 -8.08
N GLY A 373 -0.94 -10.18 -7.56
CA GLY A 373 -1.44 -9.01 -6.83
C GLY A 373 -2.22 -8.01 -7.68
N ASP A 374 -2.25 -8.16 -9.00
CA ASP A 374 -3.02 -7.24 -9.87
C ASP A 374 -4.52 -7.37 -9.58
N LEU A 375 -5.20 -6.23 -9.47
CA LEU A 375 -6.66 -6.15 -9.51
C LEU A 375 -7.10 -6.19 -10.97
N VAL A 376 -7.86 -7.22 -11.31
CA VAL A 376 -8.32 -7.45 -12.68
C VAL A 376 -9.84 -7.54 -12.74
N THR A 377 -10.40 -6.88 -13.75
CA THR A 377 -11.78 -7.12 -14.15
C THR A 377 -11.84 -8.42 -14.97
N VAL A 378 -12.72 -9.33 -14.56
CA VAL A 378 -12.89 -10.64 -15.17
C VAL A 378 -14.35 -10.91 -15.48
N TRP A 379 -14.59 -11.76 -16.47
CA TRP A 379 -15.91 -12.27 -16.81
C TRP A 379 -15.98 -13.77 -16.59
N VAL A 380 -17.10 -14.24 -16.03
CA VAL A 380 -17.37 -15.66 -15.84
C VAL A 380 -17.61 -16.31 -17.19
N ASN A 381 -16.67 -17.14 -17.67
CA ASN A 381 -16.77 -17.83 -18.95
C ASN A 381 -17.51 -19.16 -18.82
N LYS A 382 -17.15 -19.96 -17.80
CA LYS A 382 -17.78 -21.26 -17.56
C LYS A 382 -17.77 -21.61 -16.08
N ILE A 383 -18.89 -22.14 -15.59
CA ILE A 383 -19.04 -22.63 -14.22
C ILE A 383 -19.17 -24.15 -14.28
N ASP A 384 -18.36 -24.85 -13.51
CA ASP A 384 -18.43 -26.29 -13.29
C ASP A 384 -18.82 -26.54 -11.83
N THR A 385 -20.12 -26.72 -11.61
CA THR A 385 -20.70 -26.88 -10.26
C THR A 385 -20.36 -28.24 -9.63
N GLU A 386 -20.04 -29.26 -10.43
CA GLU A 386 -19.66 -30.58 -9.90
C GLU A 386 -18.24 -30.57 -9.32
N ARG A 387 -17.35 -29.79 -9.94
CA ARG A 387 -15.94 -29.69 -9.54
C ARG A 387 -15.63 -28.43 -8.74
N GLU A 388 -16.64 -27.60 -8.48
CA GLU A 388 -16.51 -26.29 -7.84
C GLU A 388 -15.47 -25.38 -8.53
N LYS A 389 -15.41 -25.43 -9.87
CA LYS A 389 -14.42 -24.66 -10.66
C LYS A 389 -15.09 -23.58 -11.49
N VAL A 390 -14.46 -22.42 -11.55
CA VAL A 390 -14.88 -21.30 -12.39
C VAL A 390 -13.77 -20.95 -13.37
N ASN A 391 -14.10 -20.95 -14.66
CA ASN A 391 -13.21 -20.40 -15.68
C ASN A 391 -13.58 -18.95 -15.94
N LEU A 392 -12.57 -18.11 -15.91
CA LEU A 392 -12.67 -16.67 -16.07
C LEU A 392 -12.02 -16.23 -17.38
N SER A 393 -12.38 -15.02 -17.82
CA SER A 393 -11.84 -14.37 -19.02
C SER A 393 -11.49 -12.92 -18.69
N LEU A 394 -10.37 -12.39 -19.22
CA LEU A 394 -10.09 -10.95 -19.23
C LEU A 394 -10.77 -10.25 -20.42
N LEU A 395 -11.27 -11.03 -21.38
CA LEU A 395 -12.03 -10.54 -22.53
C LEU A 395 -13.52 -10.55 -22.19
N ALA A 396 -14.21 -9.47 -22.52
CA ALA A 396 -15.65 -9.39 -22.35
C ALA A 396 -16.38 -10.40 -23.26
N PRO A 397 -17.60 -10.86 -22.91
CA PRO A 397 -18.31 -11.91 -23.65
C PRO A 397 -18.48 -11.61 -25.14
N ASP A 398 -18.77 -10.36 -25.49
CA ASP A 398 -18.94 -9.87 -26.88
C ASP A 398 -17.60 -9.74 -27.63
N GLU A 399 -16.49 -9.87 -26.92
CA GLU A 399 -15.13 -9.69 -27.43
C GLU A 399 -14.36 -11.01 -27.62
N SER A 400 -15.00 -12.14 -27.28
CA SER A 400 -14.42 -13.48 -27.21
C SER A 400 -14.45 -14.28 -28.52
N ASN A 401 -14.93 -13.70 -29.62
CA ASN A 401 -15.03 -14.37 -30.93
C ASN A 401 -13.89 -14.03 -31.87
#